data_AF-A0A2V7HBJ7-F1
#
_entry.id   AF-A0A2V7HBJ7-F1
#
_cell.length_a   1.000
_cell.length_b   1.000
_cell.length_c   1.000
_cell.angle_alpha   90.00
_cell.angle_beta   90.00
_cell.angle_gamma   90.00
#
_symmetry.space_group_name_H-M   'P 1'
#
loop_
_entity.id
_entity.type
_entity.pdbx_description
1 polymer ?
#
loop_
_entity_poly.entity_id
_entity_poly.type
_entity_poly.pdbx_seq_one_letter_code
_entity_poly.pdbx_strand_id
1 'polypeptide(L)'
;AQHPEPRVGIDYITSDAPGKWRQDPISENPLALGARWGDVTPFVLRSGDQFRVPPPPDLDSREYTAAYNEVKAVGGDGIVTPTVRTVDQTLTGIYWAYDGTPTLCAPPRLYNQITLHIAEQRRTGAIELARLLALVNVAMADAAIAIWESKYHYVFWRPVTGIRESDGNPRTAPDPTYSPLGAPASNLAGPNFTPPFPAYPSGHAGFGGALFQILRDFYGTDRIPFTFVSDELNGETLDNEGNARPLVPRSFSSLSEAEEENGQSRIYLGIHWVFDKTEGIAQGRRVGDSVFRKAFVRQRR
;
A
#
# COMPACT_ATOMS: atom_id res chain seq x y z
N ALA A 1 -11.69 19.07 4.26
CA ALA A 1 -10.56 19.06 5.21
C ALA A 1 -10.28 20.50 5.64
N GLN A 2 -9.84 20.74 6.88
CA GLN A 2 -9.48 22.08 7.38
C GLN A 2 -8.16 22.60 6.77
N HIS A 3 -7.42 21.74 6.06
CA HIS A 3 -6.17 22.07 5.38
C HIS A 3 -6.22 21.53 3.94
N PRO A 4 -5.79 22.32 2.93
CA PRO A 4 -5.53 21.80 1.60
C PRO A 4 -4.31 20.85 1.62
N GLU A 5 -4.22 19.97 0.62
CA GLU A 5 -3.03 19.12 0.45
C GLU A 5 -1.79 19.99 0.15
N PRO A 6 -0.69 19.87 0.91
CA PRO A 6 0.49 20.70 0.70
C PRO A 6 1.14 20.46 -0.66
N ARG A 7 1.59 21.55 -1.32
CA ARG A 7 2.40 21.46 -2.53
C ARG A 7 3.88 21.35 -2.20
N VAL A 8 4.58 20.40 -2.81
CA VAL A 8 6.04 20.24 -2.69
C VAL A 8 6.74 21.50 -3.19
N GLY A 9 7.73 21.97 -2.44
CA GLY A 9 8.51 23.18 -2.75
C GLY A 9 7.81 24.50 -2.41
N ILE A 10 6.55 24.47 -1.95
CA ILE A 10 5.80 25.64 -1.50
C ILE A 10 5.37 25.48 -0.05
N ASP A 11 4.47 24.53 0.20
CA ASP A 11 3.88 24.27 1.52
C ASP A 11 4.62 23.15 2.27
N TYR A 12 5.26 22.23 1.51
CA TYR A 12 6.05 21.13 2.04
C TYR A 12 7.46 21.14 1.44
N ILE A 13 8.46 21.46 2.27
CA ILE A 13 9.86 21.56 1.84
C ILE A 13 10.55 20.20 2.01
N THR A 14 11.11 19.68 0.92
CA THR A 14 11.80 18.40 0.86
C THR A 14 13.31 18.56 1.00
N SER A 15 14.05 17.45 1.07
CA SER A 15 15.51 17.43 1.14
C SER A 15 16.09 16.57 0.02
N ASP A 16 17.26 16.99 -0.49
CA ASP A 16 18.06 16.22 -1.46
C ASP A 16 19.01 15.22 -0.78
N ALA A 17 18.99 15.14 0.57
CA ALA A 17 19.81 14.17 1.29
C ALA A 17 19.42 12.73 0.92
N PRO A 18 20.38 11.79 0.85
CA PRO A 18 20.09 10.37 0.66
C PRO A 18 19.07 9.85 1.66
N GLY A 19 18.15 9.01 1.19
CA GLY A 19 17.07 8.46 2.01
C GLY A 19 15.87 9.37 2.21
N LYS A 20 15.91 10.64 1.79
CA LYS A 20 14.80 11.59 1.98
C LYS A 20 13.87 11.69 0.78
N TRP A 21 12.58 11.56 1.05
CA TRP A 21 11.52 11.65 0.05
C TRP A 21 11.42 13.07 -0.51
N ARG A 22 11.18 13.11 -1.82
CA ARG A 22 10.87 14.29 -2.60
C ARG A 22 9.99 13.90 -3.80
N GLN A 23 9.58 14.90 -4.56
CA GLN A 23 8.78 14.72 -5.77
C GLN A 23 9.39 13.68 -6.70
N ASP A 24 8.52 12.82 -7.23
CA ASP A 24 8.90 11.79 -8.20
C ASP A 24 9.40 12.45 -9.50
N PRO A 25 10.59 12.08 -10.01
CA PRO A 25 11.22 12.77 -11.15
C PRO A 25 10.63 12.39 -12.52
N ILE A 26 9.63 11.51 -12.57
CA ILE A 26 9.03 11.03 -13.83
C ILE A 26 7.61 11.56 -13.98
N SER A 27 6.76 11.29 -12.99
CA SER A 27 5.35 11.70 -12.95
C SER A 27 5.15 13.13 -12.45
N GLU A 28 6.13 13.71 -11.76
CA GLU A 28 6.17 15.10 -11.32
C GLU A 28 4.90 15.57 -10.57
N ASN A 29 4.21 14.66 -9.86
CA ASN A 29 3.04 15.04 -9.09
C ASN A 29 3.44 15.98 -7.92
N PRO A 30 2.94 17.23 -7.86
CA PRO A 30 3.46 18.26 -6.97
C PRO A 30 2.89 18.21 -5.55
N LEU A 31 2.18 17.16 -5.17
CA LEU A 31 1.54 17.06 -3.85
C LEU A 31 2.44 16.33 -2.82
N ALA A 32 2.29 16.71 -1.55
CA ALA A 32 2.68 15.89 -0.41
C ALA A 32 1.40 15.33 0.22
N LEU A 33 0.82 14.31 -0.43
CA LEU A 33 -0.51 13.81 -0.14
C LEU A 33 -0.63 13.21 1.27
N GLY A 34 -1.47 13.84 2.09
CA GLY A 34 -1.76 13.44 3.45
C GLY A 34 -0.68 13.84 4.45
N ALA A 35 0.13 14.86 4.16
CA ALA A 35 1.19 15.31 5.08
C ALA A 35 0.71 15.70 6.50
N ARG A 36 -0.60 15.93 6.68
CA ARG A 36 -1.24 16.23 7.97
C ARG A 36 -2.18 15.11 8.44
N TRP A 37 -2.22 13.99 7.73
CA TRP A 37 -3.18 12.92 8.00
C TRP A 37 -2.89 12.18 9.31
N GLY A 38 -1.63 12.16 9.74
CA GLY A 38 -1.24 11.65 11.06
C GLY A 38 -1.80 12.46 12.24
N ASP A 39 -2.22 13.71 12.01
CA ASP A 39 -2.79 14.61 13.03
C ASP A 39 -4.32 14.44 13.19
N VAL A 40 -4.96 13.66 12.32
CA VAL A 40 -6.40 13.40 12.39
C VAL A 40 -6.72 12.66 13.68
N THR A 41 -7.78 13.08 14.38
CA THR A 41 -8.26 12.42 15.58
C THR A 41 -8.66 10.96 15.27
N PRO A 42 -8.01 9.96 15.87
CA PRO A 42 -8.37 8.56 15.63
C PRO A 42 -9.74 8.20 16.22
N PHE A 43 -10.36 7.16 15.67
CA PHE A 43 -11.60 6.59 16.22
C PHE A 43 -11.36 5.78 17.49
N VAL A 44 -10.27 4.98 17.52
CA VAL A 44 -9.99 4.03 18.62
C VAL A 44 -8.56 4.15 19.15
N LEU A 45 -7.59 4.46 18.29
CA LEU A 45 -6.22 4.73 18.75
C LEU A 45 -6.20 5.96 19.67
N ARG A 46 -5.21 6.00 20.56
CA ARG A 46 -4.96 7.12 21.49
C ARG A 46 -4.38 8.33 20.77
N SER A 47 -3.57 8.08 19.75
CA SER A 47 -2.85 9.06 18.93
C SER A 47 -2.42 8.38 17.63
N GLY A 48 -2.09 9.18 16.60
CA GLY A 48 -1.57 8.64 15.34
C GLY A 48 -0.28 7.83 15.52
N ASP A 49 0.58 8.23 16.47
CA ASP A 49 1.87 7.58 16.71
C ASP A 49 1.82 6.38 17.67
N GLN A 50 0.63 5.99 18.15
CA GLN A 50 0.48 4.87 19.08
C GLN A 50 1.15 3.57 18.57
N PHE A 51 1.13 3.36 17.25
CA PHE A 51 1.75 2.22 16.59
C PHE A 51 2.76 2.64 15.52
N ARG A 52 3.48 3.75 15.73
CA ARG A 52 4.61 4.12 14.86
C ARG A 52 5.52 2.90 14.65
N VAL A 53 5.90 2.64 13.39
CA VAL A 53 6.84 1.56 13.07
C VAL A 53 8.25 1.89 13.57
N PRO A 54 9.16 0.91 13.71
CA PRO A 54 10.58 1.20 13.95
C PRO A 54 11.18 2.08 12.84
N PRO A 55 12.38 2.65 13.00
CA PRO A 55 13.07 3.32 11.90
C PRO A 55 13.32 2.39 10.71
N PRO A 56 13.33 2.90 9.46
CA PRO A 56 13.73 2.11 8.31
C PRO A 56 15.22 1.71 8.41
N PRO A 57 15.66 0.65 7.71
CA PRO A 57 17.05 0.21 7.74
C PRO A 57 18.01 1.31 7.29
N ASP A 58 19.19 1.36 7.91
CA ASP A 58 20.26 2.27 7.49
C ASP A 58 20.65 2.00 6.03
N LEU A 59 20.95 3.05 5.26
CA LEU A 59 21.25 2.94 3.83
C LEU A 59 22.49 2.09 3.55
N ASP A 60 23.45 2.02 4.47
CA ASP A 60 24.66 1.20 4.37
C ASP A 60 24.48 -0.20 4.99
N SER A 61 23.26 -0.58 5.40
CA SER A 61 22.97 -1.90 5.97
C SER A 61 22.89 -2.99 4.89
N ARG A 62 22.96 -4.26 5.31
CA ARG A 62 22.71 -5.41 4.42
C ARG A 62 21.24 -5.53 4.04
N GLU A 63 20.35 -5.12 4.94
CA GLU A 63 18.91 -5.17 4.72
C GLU A 63 18.49 -4.19 3.62
N TYR A 64 18.98 -2.95 3.68
CA TYR A 64 18.76 -1.97 2.61
C TYR A 64 19.35 -2.44 1.27
N THR A 65 20.59 -2.98 1.27
CA THR A 65 21.19 -3.55 0.05
C THR A 65 20.33 -4.66 -0.55
N ALA A 66 19.75 -5.55 0.27
CA ALA A 66 18.88 -6.62 -0.22
C ALA A 66 17.59 -6.07 -0.82
N ALA A 67 16.93 -5.14 -0.13
CA ALA A 67 15.71 -4.47 -0.60
C ALA A 67 15.93 -3.70 -1.91
N TYR A 68 17.06 -3.00 -2.01
CA TYR A 68 17.47 -2.30 -3.23
C TYR A 68 17.56 -3.26 -4.41
N ASN A 69 18.30 -4.35 -4.24
CA ASN A 69 18.52 -5.32 -5.30
C ASN A 69 17.24 -6.07 -5.69
N GLU A 70 16.33 -6.33 -4.74
CA GLU A 70 15.01 -6.89 -5.04
C GLU A 70 14.22 -5.95 -5.96
N VAL A 71 14.04 -4.69 -5.56
CA VAL A 71 13.26 -3.73 -6.34
C VAL A 71 13.91 -3.45 -7.70
N LYS A 72 15.24 -3.43 -7.78
CA LYS A 72 15.94 -3.30 -9.06
C LYS A 72 15.71 -4.52 -9.97
N ALA A 73 15.62 -5.72 -9.41
CA ALA A 73 15.39 -6.94 -10.18
C ALA A 73 13.94 -7.05 -10.69
N VAL A 74 12.94 -6.72 -9.87
CA VAL A 74 11.53 -7.00 -10.17
C VAL A 74 10.64 -5.77 -10.31
N GLY A 75 11.15 -4.55 -10.11
CA GLY A 75 10.34 -3.33 -10.08
C GLY A 75 10.33 -2.53 -11.38
N GLY A 76 11.25 -2.78 -12.32
CA GLY A 76 11.39 -2.01 -13.56
C GLY A 76 10.18 -2.10 -14.50
N ASP A 77 10.00 -1.10 -15.35
CA ASP A 77 8.90 -1.04 -16.34
C ASP A 77 9.02 -2.06 -17.49
N GLY A 78 10.19 -2.68 -17.69
CA GLY A 78 10.45 -3.60 -18.78
C GLY A 78 10.73 -2.92 -20.13
N ILE A 79 10.74 -1.59 -20.18
CA ILE A 79 10.98 -0.78 -21.38
C ILE A 79 12.29 0.00 -21.20
N VAL A 80 12.33 0.91 -20.24
CA VAL A 80 13.52 1.70 -19.88
C VAL A 80 14.38 0.90 -18.91
N THR A 81 13.76 0.21 -17.95
CA THR A 81 14.44 -0.62 -16.95
C THR A 81 14.07 -2.08 -17.15
N PRO A 82 15.01 -2.93 -17.63
CA PRO A 82 14.79 -4.36 -17.72
C PRO A 82 14.41 -4.97 -16.37
N THR A 83 13.58 -6.01 -16.40
CA THR A 83 13.08 -6.68 -15.19
C THR A 83 13.08 -8.19 -15.37
N VAL A 84 13.36 -8.93 -14.30
CA VAL A 84 13.16 -10.39 -14.26
C VAL A 84 11.76 -10.77 -13.76
N ARG A 85 10.91 -9.77 -13.50
CA ARG A 85 9.52 -9.94 -13.04
C ARG A 85 8.74 -10.81 -14.03
N THR A 86 8.06 -11.84 -13.53
CA THR A 86 7.21 -12.70 -14.36
C THR A 86 5.91 -11.99 -14.75
N VAL A 87 5.17 -12.57 -15.71
CA VAL A 87 3.83 -12.07 -16.06
C VAL A 87 2.90 -12.09 -14.86
N ASP A 88 2.90 -13.20 -14.09
CA ASP A 88 2.06 -13.30 -12.89
C ASP A 88 2.41 -12.24 -11.83
N GLN A 89 3.70 -11.93 -11.64
CA GLN A 89 4.11 -10.87 -10.73
C GLN A 89 3.67 -9.47 -11.22
N THR A 90 3.65 -9.24 -12.54
CA THR A 90 3.08 -8.01 -13.12
C THR A 90 1.58 -7.91 -12.86
N LEU A 91 0.84 -9.01 -13.11
CA LEU A 91 -0.59 -9.08 -12.80
C LEU A 91 -0.85 -8.90 -11.30
N THR A 92 0.04 -9.42 -10.43
CA THR A 92 -0.03 -9.24 -8.98
C THR A 92 0.09 -7.77 -8.60
N GLY A 93 1.08 -7.07 -9.16
CA GLY A 93 1.25 -5.63 -8.95
C GLY A 93 -0.01 -4.84 -9.31
N ILE A 94 -0.57 -5.11 -10.48
CA ILE A 94 -1.76 -4.43 -11.01
C ILE A 94 -3.02 -4.80 -10.21
N TYR A 95 -3.20 -6.07 -9.84
CA TYR A 95 -4.40 -6.56 -9.17
C TYR A 95 -4.74 -5.79 -7.89
N TRP A 96 -3.72 -5.40 -7.13
CA TRP A 96 -3.86 -4.72 -5.84
C TRP A 96 -3.75 -3.19 -5.93
N ALA A 97 -3.74 -2.60 -7.13
CA ALA A 97 -3.43 -1.18 -7.32
C ALA A 97 -4.44 -0.20 -6.71
N TYR A 98 -5.57 0.09 -7.36
CA TYR A 98 -6.60 1.01 -6.83
C TYR A 98 -5.98 2.34 -6.36
N ASP A 99 -5.10 2.91 -7.18
CA ASP A 99 -4.26 4.04 -6.80
C ASP A 99 -4.93 5.40 -7.04
N GLY A 100 -6.24 5.49 -6.79
CA GLY A 100 -7.00 6.75 -6.91
C GLY A 100 -7.40 7.12 -8.34
N THR A 101 -7.52 6.12 -9.21
CA THR A 101 -7.87 6.29 -10.63
C THR A 101 -9.39 6.29 -10.85
N PRO A 102 -9.89 6.84 -11.99
CA PRO A 102 -11.31 6.88 -12.31
C PRO A 102 -11.94 5.50 -12.21
N THR A 103 -13.15 5.45 -11.63
CA THR A 103 -13.98 4.26 -11.35
C THR A 103 -13.40 3.21 -10.38
N LEU A 104 -12.09 3.23 -10.10
CA LEU A 104 -11.44 2.32 -9.15
C LEU A 104 -11.27 2.89 -7.75
N CYS A 105 -11.12 4.23 -7.63
CA CYS A 105 -10.95 4.92 -6.36
C CYS A 105 -9.68 4.46 -5.60
N ALA A 106 -9.64 4.62 -4.29
CA ALA A 106 -8.51 4.27 -3.42
C ALA A 106 -8.58 2.81 -2.91
N PRO A 107 -7.49 2.25 -2.35
CA PRO A 107 -7.44 0.85 -1.89
C PRO A 107 -8.55 0.43 -0.91
N PRO A 108 -9.06 1.30 0.00
CA PRO A 108 -10.21 0.96 0.85
C PRO A 108 -11.46 0.50 0.10
N ARG A 109 -11.64 0.85 -1.19
CA ARG A 109 -12.73 0.30 -2.03
C ARG A 109 -12.53 -1.19 -2.28
N LEU A 110 -11.36 -1.59 -2.78
CA LEU A 110 -10.98 -3.00 -2.98
C LEU A 110 -11.19 -3.82 -1.70
N TYR A 111 -10.71 -3.29 -0.58
CA TYR A 111 -10.79 -3.97 0.71
C TYR A 111 -12.22 -4.16 1.21
N ASN A 112 -13.13 -3.20 0.95
CA ASN A 112 -14.56 -3.39 1.21
C ASN A 112 -15.20 -4.40 0.25
N GLN A 113 -14.81 -4.43 -1.04
CA GLN A 113 -15.31 -5.44 -1.98
C GLN A 113 -14.90 -6.85 -1.54
N ILE A 114 -13.65 -7.05 -1.13
CA ILE A 114 -13.16 -8.33 -0.57
C ILE A 114 -13.92 -8.68 0.72
N THR A 115 -14.13 -7.71 1.62
CA THR A 115 -14.90 -7.91 2.87
C THR A 115 -16.30 -8.42 2.58
N LEU A 116 -17.01 -7.78 1.65
CA LEU A 116 -18.37 -8.16 1.27
C LEU A 116 -18.41 -9.53 0.60
N HIS A 117 -17.47 -9.82 -0.30
CA HIS A 117 -17.35 -11.11 -0.95
C HIS A 117 -17.14 -12.25 0.07
N ILE A 118 -16.20 -12.08 1.00
CA ILE A 118 -15.97 -13.06 2.07
C ILE A 118 -17.20 -13.17 2.98
N ALA A 119 -17.83 -12.05 3.34
CA ALA A 119 -19.01 -12.07 4.20
C ALA A 119 -20.19 -12.82 3.57
N GLU A 120 -20.41 -12.65 2.27
CA GLU A 120 -21.38 -13.40 1.48
C GLU A 120 -21.04 -14.90 1.45
N GLN A 121 -19.79 -15.26 1.10
CA GLN A 121 -19.32 -16.64 1.10
C GLN A 121 -19.51 -17.31 2.47
N ARG A 122 -19.29 -16.57 3.56
CA ARG A 122 -19.43 -17.03 4.95
C ARG A 122 -20.88 -16.97 5.46
N ARG A 123 -21.83 -16.48 4.65
CA ARG A 123 -23.25 -16.31 5.01
C ARG A 123 -23.44 -15.48 6.29
N THR A 124 -22.67 -14.41 6.41
CA THR A 124 -22.67 -13.54 7.60
C THR A 124 -24.02 -12.84 7.73
N GLY A 125 -24.68 -13.00 8.88
CA GLY A 125 -26.02 -12.41 9.11
C GLY A 125 -25.99 -10.88 9.13
N ALA A 126 -27.13 -10.23 8.86
CA ALA A 126 -27.18 -8.77 8.67
C ALA A 126 -26.57 -7.95 9.84
N ILE A 127 -26.87 -8.32 11.09
CA ILE A 127 -26.30 -7.64 12.28
C ILE A 127 -24.80 -7.88 12.40
N GLU A 128 -24.33 -9.08 12.06
CA GLU A 128 -22.92 -9.44 12.08
C GLU A 128 -22.16 -8.73 10.96
N LEU A 129 -22.77 -8.60 9.77
CA LEU A 129 -22.23 -7.86 8.65
C LEU A 129 -22.10 -6.36 8.98
N ALA A 130 -23.11 -5.77 9.62
CA ALA A 130 -23.04 -4.39 10.09
C ALA A 130 -21.87 -4.19 11.06
N ARG A 131 -21.68 -5.13 12.00
CA ARG A 131 -20.52 -5.12 12.92
C ARG A 131 -19.19 -5.29 12.18
N LEU A 132 -19.12 -6.21 11.23
CA LEU A 132 -17.92 -6.47 10.44
C LEU A 132 -17.49 -5.23 9.65
N LEU A 133 -18.43 -4.59 8.93
CA LEU A 133 -18.15 -3.39 8.16
C LEU A 133 -17.73 -2.21 9.05
N ALA A 134 -18.33 -2.07 10.24
CA ALA A 134 -17.92 -1.07 11.21
C ALA A 134 -16.48 -1.31 11.70
N LEU A 135 -16.14 -2.55 12.06
CA LEU A 135 -14.79 -2.94 12.48
C LEU A 135 -13.76 -2.71 11.38
N VAL A 136 -14.02 -3.19 10.16
CA VAL A 136 -13.11 -3.07 9.01
C VAL A 136 -12.84 -1.61 8.66
N ASN A 137 -13.89 -0.79 8.54
CA ASN A 137 -13.70 0.60 8.13
C ASN A 137 -13.09 1.48 9.23
N VAL A 138 -13.41 1.23 10.50
CA VAL A 138 -12.74 1.91 11.63
C VAL A 138 -11.27 1.49 11.71
N ALA A 139 -10.96 0.20 11.52
CA ALA A 139 -9.58 -0.27 11.52
C ALA A 139 -8.76 0.30 10.36
N MET A 140 -9.32 0.35 9.15
CA MET A 140 -8.65 0.98 8.01
C MET A 140 -8.48 2.50 8.22
N ALA A 141 -9.47 3.19 8.79
CA ALA A 141 -9.35 4.62 9.08
C ALA A 141 -8.22 4.91 10.07
N ASP A 142 -8.18 4.19 11.19
CA ASP A 142 -7.11 4.34 12.19
C ASP A 142 -5.74 3.87 11.65
N ALA A 143 -5.73 2.87 10.76
CA ALA A 143 -4.51 2.44 10.08
C ALA A 143 -3.98 3.53 9.15
N ALA A 144 -4.84 4.22 8.40
CA ALA A 144 -4.43 5.36 7.58
C ALA A 144 -3.72 6.43 8.42
N ILE A 145 -4.28 6.76 9.60
CA ILE A 145 -3.69 7.76 10.49
C ILE A 145 -2.30 7.31 10.95
N ALA A 146 -2.17 6.08 11.46
CA ALA A 146 -0.88 5.57 11.94
C ALA A 146 0.18 5.41 10.84
N ILE A 147 -0.24 4.99 9.64
CA ILE A 147 0.67 4.82 8.50
C ILE A 147 1.16 6.19 8.01
N TRP A 148 0.26 7.15 7.82
CA TRP A 148 0.66 8.49 7.36
C TRP A 148 1.47 9.23 8.42
N GLU A 149 1.17 9.03 9.69
CA GLU A 149 2.04 9.49 10.78
C GLU A 149 3.47 8.98 10.59
N SER A 150 3.66 7.67 10.40
CA SER A 150 5.00 7.10 10.21
C SER A 150 5.66 7.56 8.91
N LYS A 151 4.91 7.67 7.80
CA LYS A 151 5.41 8.17 6.51
C LYS A 151 6.02 9.55 6.63
N TYR A 152 5.31 10.47 7.27
CA TYR A 152 5.76 11.85 7.42
C TYR A 152 6.68 12.06 8.62
N HIS A 153 6.78 11.09 9.54
CA HIS A 153 7.84 11.04 10.55
C HIS A 153 9.20 10.69 9.95
N TYR A 154 9.29 9.65 9.11
CA TYR A 154 10.56 9.18 8.54
C TYR A 154 10.94 9.89 7.24
N VAL A 155 9.93 10.28 6.44
CA VAL A 155 10.09 10.95 5.15
C VAL A 155 11.03 10.14 4.23
N PHE A 156 10.85 8.81 4.20
CA PHE A 156 11.76 7.91 3.49
C PHE A 156 11.47 7.87 1.99
N TRP A 157 12.52 7.93 1.17
CA TRP A 157 12.41 8.02 -0.28
C TRP A 157 11.78 6.79 -0.96
N ARG A 158 11.23 7.02 -2.15
CA ARG A 158 10.69 5.97 -3.03
C ARG A 158 11.82 5.27 -3.79
N PRO A 159 11.62 4.03 -4.27
CA PRO A 159 12.64 3.33 -5.05
C PRO A 159 13.11 4.07 -6.29
N VAL A 160 12.21 4.74 -7.00
CA VAL A 160 12.56 5.60 -8.15
C VAL A 160 13.65 6.62 -7.82
N THR A 161 13.60 7.27 -6.66
CA THR A 161 14.63 8.22 -6.22
C THR A 161 15.86 7.48 -5.71
N GLY A 162 15.67 6.48 -4.83
CA GLY A 162 16.78 5.78 -4.19
C GLY A 162 17.65 4.97 -5.15
N ILE A 163 17.08 4.43 -6.23
CA ILE A 163 17.82 3.68 -7.25
C ILE A 163 18.51 4.61 -8.25
N ARG A 164 17.93 5.78 -8.55
CA ARG A 164 18.53 6.74 -9.50
C ARG A 164 19.75 7.47 -8.96
N GLU A 165 19.89 7.54 -7.64
CA GLU A 165 20.87 8.40 -7.00
C GLU A 165 21.84 7.62 -6.11
N SER A 166 22.95 8.28 -5.75
CA SER A 166 23.89 7.70 -4.80
C SER A 166 23.31 7.73 -3.39
N ASP A 167 23.25 6.55 -2.77
CA ASP A 167 22.82 6.34 -1.38
C ASP A 167 24.01 6.24 -0.38
N GLY A 168 25.24 6.37 -0.89
CA GLY A 168 26.48 6.21 -0.11
C GLY A 168 26.86 4.75 0.22
N ASN A 169 26.09 3.76 -0.23
CA ASN A 169 26.36 2.35 0.02
C ASN A 169 27.17 1.73 -1.13
N PRO A 170 28.38 1.20 -0.87
CA PRO A 170 29.24 0.65 -1.93
C PRO A 170 28.70 -0.64 -2.57
N ARG A 171 27.59 -1.21 -2.04
CA ARG A 171 26.96 -2.45 -2.54
C ARG A 171 25.72 -2.20 -3.40
N THR A 172 25.37 -0.94 -3.63
CA THR A 172 24.22 -0.53 -4.44
C THR A 172 24.74 0.38 -5.56
N ALA A 173 24.68 -0.11 -6.79
CA ALA A 173 25.08 0.68 -7.95
C ALA A 173 23.91 1.54 -8.41
N PRO A 174 24.04 2.89 -8.40
CA PRO A 174 22.97 3.78 -8.87
C PRO A 174 22.68 3.53 -10.35
N ASP A 175 21.42 3.67 -10.72
CA ASP A 175 20.93 3.59 -12.09
C ASP A 175 20.12 4.86 -12.40
N PRO A 176 20.78 5.91 -12.91
CA PRO A 176 20.13 7.20 -13.18
C PRO A 176 18.97 7.13 -14.19
N THR A 177 18.81 6.00 -14.88
CA THR A 177 17.74 5.76 -15.84
C THR A 177 16.59 4.92 -15.28
N TYR A 178 16.69 4.45 -14.03
CA TYR A 178 15.68 3.58 -13.43
C TYR A 178 14.27 4.17 -13.53
N SER A 179 13.36 3.37 -14.06
CA SER A 179 11.96 3.65 -14.30
C SER A 179 11.14 2.48 -13.75
N PRO A 180 10.34 2.68 -12.69
CA PRO A 180 9.52 1.61 -12.12
C PRO A 180 8.34 1.29 -13.06
N LEU A 181 7.77 0.10 -12.92
CA LEU A 181 6.47 -0.21 -13.55
C LEU A 181 5.41 0.82 -13.14
N GLY A 182 5.45 1.28 -11.89
CA GLY A 182 4.61 2.35 -11.37
C GLY A 182 3.19 1.90 -10.98
N ALA A 183 2.51 2.72 -10.19
CA ALA A 183 1.07 2.59 -9.98
C ALA A 183 0.34 2.80 -11.32
N PRO A 184 -0.56 1.88 -11.70
CA PRO A 184 -1.19 1.92 -13.01
C PRO A 184 -2.07 3.15 -13.17
N ALA A 185 -1.91 3.88 -14.29
CA ALA A 185 -2.80 4.96 -14.68
C ALA A 185 -4.10 4.41 -15.32
N SER A 186 -4.80 3.54 -14.60
CA SER A 186 -6.03 2.86 -15.07
C SER A 186 -7.11 3.86 -15.46
N ASN A 187 -7.78 3.64 -16.60
CA ASN A 187 -8.81 4.55 -17.13
C ASN A 187 -8.34 6.01 -17.34
N LEU A 188 -7.03 6.23 -17.45
CA LEU A 188 -6.41 7.52 -17.71
C LEU A 188 -5.44 7.39 -18.89
N ALA A 189 -5.15 8.52 -19.55
CA ALA A 189 -4.02 8.62 -20.45
C ALA A 189 -2.80 9.16 -19.67
N GLY A 190 -1.63 8.56 -19.87
CA GLY A 190 -0.38 9.04 -19.27
C GLY A 190 0.51 7.91 -18.75
N PRO A 191 1.71 8.23 -18.24
CA PRO A 191 2.56 7.21 -17.65
C PRO A 191 1.94 6.69 -16.34
N ASN A 192 2.29 5.45 -15.99
CA ASN A 192 2.17 5.00 -14.61
C ASN A 192 2.99 5.92 -13.69
N PHE A 193 2.64 5.97 -12.40
CA PHE A 193 3.18 6.98 -11.50
C PHE A 193 3.64 6.42 -10.16
N THR A 194 4.52 7.14 -9.47
CA THR A 194 4.81 6.86 -8.06
C THR A 194 3.87 7.71 -7.20
N PRO A 195 3.12 7.12 -6.24
CA PRO A 195 2.20 7.91 -5.42
C PRO A 195 2.90 9.03 -4.63
N PRO A 196 2.34 10.26 -4.57
CA PRO A 196 3.01 11.49 -4.13
C PRO A 196 3.09 11.64 -2.59
N PHE A 197 3.69 10.65 -1.94
CA PHE A 197 3.92 10.60 -0.49
C PHE A 197 5.11 9.67 -0.14
N PRO A 198 5.73 9.82 1.04
CA PRO A 198 6.87 9.01 1.47
C PRO A 198 6.60 7.50 1.44
N ALA A 199 7.66 6.70 1.28
CA ALA A 199 7.56 5.26 1.09
C ALA A 199 7.21 4.52 2.38
N TYR A 200 7.87 4.82 3.49
CA TYR A 200 7.91 3.93 4.65
C TYR A 200 6.91 4.31 5.77
N PRO A 201 6.01 3.40 6.21
CA PRO A 201 5.73 2.06 5.67
C PRO A 201 4.72 2.10 4.52
N SER A 202 4.48 0.97 3.86
CA SER A 202 3.54 0.86 2.73
C SER A 202 2.08 1.03 3.18
N GLY A 203 1.34 1.90 2.47
CA GLY A 203 -0.09 2.14 2.70
C GLY A 203 -0.92 0.88 2.47
N HIS A 204 -0.81 0.28 1.30
CA HIS A 204 -1.44 -1.00 0.96
C HIS A 204 -1.14 -2.09 1.99
N ALA A 205 0.13 -2.23 2.38
CA ALA A 205 0.54 -3.23 3.36
C ALA A 205 -0.16 -3.02 4.71
N GLY A 206 -0.26 -1.78 5.20
CA GLY A 206 -0.93 -1.48 6.46
C GLY A 206 -2.46 -1.54 6.38
N PHE A 207 -3.08 -1.11 5.28
CA PHE A 207 -4.52 -1.29 5.10
C PHE A 207 -4.91 -2.76 4.98
N GLY A 208 -4.19 -3.53 4.16
CA GLY A 208 -4.36 -4.98 4.06
C GLY A 208 -4.12 -5.67 5.40
N GLY A 209 -3.08 -5.25 6.12
CA GLY A 209 -2.79 -5.72 7.47
C GLY A 209 -3.96 -5.54 8.43
N ALA A 210 -4.57 -4.35 8.44
CA ALA A 210 -5.73 -4.06 9.27
C ALA A 210 -6.98 -4.85 8.83
N LEU A 211 -7.27 -4.88 7.53
CA LEU A 211 -8.39 -5.63 6.96
C LEU A 211 -8.35 -7.11 7.33
N PHE A 212 -7.26 -7.78 6.93
CA PHE A 212 -7.16 -9.23 7.07
C PHE A 212 -7.05 -9.63 8.53
N GLN A 213 -6.48 -8.78 9.39
CA GLN A 213 -6.49 -9.02 10.84
C GLN A 213 -7.90 -8.95 11.43
N ILE A 214 -8.70 -7.94 11.07
CA ILE A 214 -10.11 -7.87 11.51
C ILE A 214 -10.88 -9.10 11.02
N LEU A 215 -10.68 -9.55 9.79
CA LEU A 215 -11.34 -10.75 9.26
C LEU A 215 -10.93 -12.01 10.04
N ARG A 216 -9.64 -12.18 10.35
CA ARG A 216 -9.12 -13.27 11.19
C ARG A 216 -9.77 -13.28 12.56
N ASP A 217 -9.78 -12.15 13.24
CA ASP A 217 -10.35 -12.01 14.58
C ASP A 217 -11.87 -12.22 14.58
N PHE A 218 -12.56 -11.69 13.57
CA PHE A 218 -14.01 -11.77 13.45
C PHE A 218 -14.51 -13.20 13.21
N TYR A 219 -13.87 -13.93 12.29
CA TYR A 219 -14.23 -15.31 11.97
C TYR A 219 -13.51 -16.36 12.81
N GLY A 220 -12.51 -15.96 13.61
CA GLY A 220 -11.72 -16.84 14.47
C GLY A 220 -10.79 -17.79 13.70
N THR A 221 -10.43 -17.46 12.45
CA THR A 221 -9.57 -18.32 11.61
C THR A 221 -8.92 -17.51 10.49
N ASP A 222 -7.70 -17.91 10.13
CA ASP A 222 -6.97 -17.43 8.95
C ASP A 222 -7.27 -18.26 7.68
N ARG A 223 -7.75 -19.50 7.86
CA ARG A 223 -8.01 -20.46 6.78
C ARG A 223 -9.36 -20.20 6.12
N ILE A 224 -9.47 -19.06 5.45
CA ILE A 224 -10.61 -18.71 4.61
C ILE A 224 -10.12 -18.64 3.17
N PRO A 225 -10.30 -19.72 2.37
CA PRO A 225 -10.01 -19.65 0.94
C PRO A 225 -11.09 -18.82 0.24
N PHE A 226 -10.71 -18.02 -0.75
CA PHE A 226 -11.64 -17.24 -1.56
C PHE A 226 -11.05 -16.96 -2.94
N THR A 227 -11.92 -16.68 -3.91
CA THR A 227 -11.54 -16.27 -5.26
C THR A 227 -12.17 -14.93 -5.58
N PHE A 228 -11.36 -13.93 -5.91
CA PHE A 228 -11.83 -12.57 -6.16
C PHE A 228 -11.34 -12.06 -7.52
N VAL A 229 -12.15 -11.23 -8.15
CA VAL A 229 -11.80 -10.51 -9.39
C VAL A 229 -11.59 -9.05 -9.04
N SER A 230 -10.37 -8.57 -9.24
CA SER A 230 -10.06 -7.15 -9.08
C SER A 230 -10.61 -6.35 -10.25
N ASP A 231 -11.20 -5.18 -9.97
CA ASP A 231 -11.57 -4.21 -11.02
C ASP A 231 -10.38 -3.76 -11.88
N GLU A 232 -9.13 -3.87 -11.39
CA GLU A 232 -7.95 -3.61 -12.23
C GLU A 232 -7.77 -4.64 -13.35
N LEU A 233 -8.40 -5.82 -13.24
CA LEU A 233 -8.27 -6.99 -14.12
C LEU A 233 -9.64 -7.67 -14.30
N ASN A 234 -10.66 -6.91 -14.66
CA ASN A 234 -12.06 -7.36 -14.77
C ASN A 234 -12.56 -7.55 -16.20
N GLY A 235 -11.71 -7.37 -17.23
CA GLY A 235 -12.15 -7.40 -18.63
C GLY A 235 -12.66 -6.06 -19.17
N GLU A 236 -12.79 -5.03 -18.33
CA GLU A 236 -13.40 -3.73 -18.68
C GLU A 236 -12.45 -2.55 -18.45
N THR A 237 -11.71 -2.54 -17.34
CA THR A 237 -10.78 -1.45 -17.01
C THR A 237 -9.69 -1.33 -18.06
N LEU A 238 -9.47 -0.09 -18.51
CA LEU A 238 -8.50 0.22 -19.53
C LEU A 238 -7.12 0.44 -18.90
N ASP A 239 -6.08 -0.06 -19.55
CA ASP A 239 -4.70 0.37 -19.29
C ASP A 239 -4.46 1.81 -19.80
N ASN A 240 -3.23 2.28 -19.61
CA ASN A 240 -2.84 3.64 -19.96
C ASN A 240 -2.60 3.87 -21.47
N GLU A 241 -2.75 2.82 -22.28
CA GLU A 241 -2.76 2.84 -23.74
C GLU A 241 -4.20 2.74 -24.30
N GLY A 242 -5.19 2.57 -23.42
CA GLY A 242 -6.60 2.45 -23.78
C GLY A 242 -7.06 1.03 -24.09
N ASN A 243 -6.24 0.00 -23.83
CA ASN A 243 -6.63 -1.38 -24.03
C ASN A 243 -7.34 -1.93 -22.80
N ALA A 244 -8.43 -2.68 -23.00
CA ALA A 244 -9.09 -3.39 -21.92
C ALA A 244 -8.17 -4.48 -21.35
N ARG A 245 -8.00 -4.48 -20.03
CA ARG A 245 -7.20 -5.50 -19.33
C ARG A 245 -7.94 -6.82 -19.22
N PRO A 246 -7.24 -7.95 -19.14
CA PRO A 246 -7.87 -9.27 -19.06
C PRO A 246 -8.68 -9.44 -17.79
N LEU A 247 -9.72 -10.29 -17.85
CA LEU A 247 -10.42 -10.80 -16.67
C LEU A 247 -9.54 -11.84 -15.97
N VAL A 248 -9.06 -11.54 -14.76
CA VAL A 248 -8.15 -12.43 -14.01
C VAL A 248 -8.71 -12.71 -12.60
N PRO A 249 -9.44 -13.82 -12.41
CA PRO A 249 -9.76 -14.31 -11.07
C PRO A 249 -8.48 -14.77 -10.36
N ARG A 250 -8.27 -14.33 -9.11
CA ARG A 250 -7.20 -14.84 -8.24
C ARG A 250 -7.79 -15.59 -7.06
N SER A 251 -7.20 -16.73 -6.75
CA SER A 251 -7.59 -17.59 -5.63
C SER A 251 -6.54 -17.54 -4.54
N PHE A 252 -7.00 -17.39 -3.31
CA PHE A 252 -6.17 -17.42 -2.11
C PHE A 252 -6.62 -18.59 -1.25
N SER A 253 -5.67 -19.30 -0.66
CA SER A 253 -5.88 -20.39 0.30
C SER A 253 -6.13 -19.89 1.73
N SER A 254 -5.68 -18.67 2.04
CA SER A 254 -5.82 -18.04 3.37
C SER A 254 -5.88 -16.52 3.28
N LEU A 255 -6.33 -15.89 4.37
CA LEU A 255 -6.30 -14.44 4.51
C LEU A 255 -4.86 -13.91 4.56
N SER A 256 -3.95 -14.64 5.20
CA SER A 256 -2.52 -14.29 5.25
C SER A 256 -1.84 -14.34 3.89
N GLU A 257 -2.24 -15.25 3.00
CA GLU A 257 -1.71 -15.28 1.63
C GLU A 257 -2.13 -14.02 0.84
N ALA A 258 -3.41 -13.64 0.93
CA ALA A 258 -3.89 -12.41 0.29
C ALA A 258 -3.25 -11.15 0.87
N GLU A 259 -3.03 -11.11 2.19
CA GLU A 259 -2.35 -10.01 2.88
C GLU A 259 -0.89 -9.85 2.43
N GLU A 260 -0.15 -10.95 2.36
CA GLU A 260 1.24 -10.98 1.90
C GLU A 260 1.34 -10.56 0.43
N GLU A 261 0.45 -11.07 -0.42
CA GLU A 261 0.43 -10.72 -1.83
C GLU A 261 0.07 -9.24 -2.07
N ASN A 262 -0.91 -8.71 -1.33
CA ASN A 262 -1.25 -7.29 -1.33
C ASN A 262 -0.02 -6.43 -0.98
N GLY A 263 0.74 -6.85 0.03
CA GLY A 263 1.99 -6.18 0.40
C GLY A 263 3.07 -6.27 -0.69
N GLN A 264 3.30 -7.48 -1.23
CA GLN A 264 4.32 -7.77 -2.24
C GLN A 264 4.02 -7.09 -3.58
N SER A 265 2.75 -6.89 -3.93
CA SER A 265 2.32 -6.23 -5.16
C SER A 265 3.05 -4.90 -5.39
N ARG A 266 3.34 -4.17 -4.32
CA ARG A 266 3.94 -2.83 -4.38
C ARG A 266 5.43 -2.85 -4.75
N ILE A 267 6.12 -3.95 -4.43
CA ILE A 267 7.49 -4.22 -4.85
C ILE A 267 7.52 -4.58 -6.34
N TYR A 268 6.54 -5.37 -6.82
CA TYR A 268 6.41 -5.69 -8.24
C TYR A 268 6.08 -4.47 -9.11
N LEU A 269 5.38 -3.48 -8.55
CA LEU A 269 5.18 -2.17 -9.18
C LEU A 269 6.42 -1.25 -9.07
N GLY A 270 7.46 -1.61 -8.31
CA GLY A 270 8.68 -0.81 -8.16
C GLY A 270 8.51 0.46 -7.32
N ILE A 271 7.45 0.58 -6.53
CA ILE A 271 7.11 1.82 -5.79
C ILE A 271 7.30 1.72 -4.28
N HIS A 272 7.64 0.54 -3.76
CA HIS A 272 7.92 0.29 -2.34
C HIS A 272 9.09 -0.67 -2.16
N TRP A 273 9.72 -0.59 -0.99
CA TRP A 273 10.75 -1.52 -0.53
C TRP A 273 10.14 -2.68 0.25
N VAL A 274 10.85 -3.81 0.38
CA VAL A 274 10.35 -4.96 1.15
C VAL A 274 10.13 -4.65 2.64
N PHE A 275 10.95 -3.78 3.24
CA PHE A 275 10.74 -3.34 4.62
C PHE A 275 9.51 -2.41 4.77
N ASP A 276 9.10 -1.69 3.71
CA ASP A 276 7.84 -0.95 3.72
C ASP A 276 6.65 -1.90 3.85
N LYS A 277 6.71 -3.04 3.15
CA LYS A 277 5.71 -4.11 3.23
C LYS A 277 5.67 -4.72 4.63
N THR A 278 6.80 -5.22 5.10
CA THR A 278 6.90 -5.97 6.37
C THR A 278 6.37 -5.15 7.54
N GLU A 279 6.84 -3.91 7.66
CA GLU A 279 6.45 -3.03 8.77
C GLU A 279 5.04 -2.46 8.59
N GLY A 280 4.59 -2.27 7.34
CA GLY A 280 3.21 -1.91 7.03
C GLY A 280 2.23 -2.99 7.50
N ILE A 281 2.45 -4.25 7.12
CA ILE A 281 1.60 -5.38 7.57
C ILE A 281 1.59 -5.46 9.10
N ALA A 282 2.76 -5.39 9.73
CA ALA A 282 2.88 -5.44 11.19
C ALA A 282 2.13 -4.29 11.89
N GLN A 283 2.22 -3.05 11.35
CA GLN A 283 1.47 -1.90 11.85
C GLN A 283 -0.04 -2.09 11.69
N GLY A 284 -0.49 -2.50 10.50
CA GLY A 284 -1.90 -2.76 10.19
C GLY A 284 -2.52 -3.80 11.13
N ARG A 285 -1.83 -4.93 11.35
CA ARG A 285 -2.26 -5.97 12.29
C ARG A 285 -2.42 -5.44 13.71
N ARG A 286 -1.44 -4.66 14.21
CA ARG A 286 -1.52 -4.05 15.56
C ARG A 286 -2.71 -3.10 15.70
N VAL A 287 -3.02 -2.33 14.65
CA VAL A 287 -4.22 -1.47 14.61
C VAL A 287 -5.50 -2.33 14.63
N GLY A 288 -5.58 -3.34 13.76
CA GLY A 288 -6.70 -4.28 13.70
C GLY A 288 -6.99 -4.92 15.06
N ASP A 289 -5.98 -5.47 15.73
CA ASP A 289 -6.10 -6.07 17.06
C ASP A 289 -6.57 -5.05 18.12
N SER A 290 -6.10 -3.80 18.04
CA SER A 290 -6.51 -2.74 18.96
C SER A 290 -7.98 -2.38 18.76
N VAL A 291 -8.42 -2.24 17.51
CA VAL A 291 -9.80 -1.91 17.16
C VAL A 291 -10.74 -3.03 17.55
N PHE A 292 -10.43 -4.29 17.20
CA PHE A 292 -11.27 -5.44 17.53
C PHE A 292 -11.49 -5.62 19.04
N ARG A 293 -10.46 -5.37 19.85
CA ARG A 293 -10.54 -5.49 21.32
C ARG A 293 -11.30 -4.35 22.00
N LYS A 294 -11.32 -3.16 21.42
CA LYS A 294 -11.81 -1.94 22.10
C LYS A 294 -13.13 -1.41 21.53
N ALA A 295 -13.42 -1.65 20.25
CA ALA A 295 -14.60 -1.13 19.57
C ALA A 295 -15.59 -2.24 19.22
N PHE A 296 -16.88 -1.92 19.28
CA PHE A 296 -17.96 -2.83 18.88
C PHE A 296 -17.89 -4.22 19.53
N VAL A 297 -17.50 -4.26 20.81
CA VAL A 297 -17.36 -5.51 21.57
C VAL A 297 -18.71 -6.17 21.79
N ARG A 298 -18.78 -7.50 21.66
CA ARG A 298 -19.99 -8.24 22.04
C ARG A 298 -20.21 -8.09 23.53
N GLN A 299 -21.36 -7.55 23.94
CA GLN A 299 -21.71 -7.52 25.36
C GLN A 299 -21.94 -8.97 25.83
N ARG A 300 -21.27 -9.36 26.91
CA ARG A 300 -21.59 -10.61 27.59
C ARG A 300 -23.01 -10.45 28.17
N ARG A 301 -23.93 -11.31 27.73
CA ARG A 301 -25.21 -11.49 28.39
C ARG A 301 -25.03 -12.37 29.61
#